data_AF-A0A6G1S5H2-F1
#
_entry.id   AF-A0A6G1S5H2-F1
#
_cell.length_a   1.000
_cell.length_b   1.000
_cell.length_c   1.000
_cell.angle_alpha   90.00
_cell.angle_beta   90.00
_cell.angle_gamma   90.00
#
_symmetry.space_group_name_H-M   'P 1'
#
loop_
_entity.id
_entity.type
_entity.pdbx_description
1 polymer ?
#
loop_
_entity_poly.entity_id
_entity_poly.type
_entity_poly.pdbx_seq_one_letter_code
_entity_poly.pdbx_strand_id
1 'polypeptide(L)'
;SNPRTHVLKELAEYTKNNKEQEMLRLMASTSPEGKALYQKWINQDNRNIIHILEDLPSCKPEIDHICELLPRLQCRYYSISSSPKLYPTTVHVTAVVVEYETPTKRINKGVATTWLREMKPVDPEKKHLVPVFIRKSQFRLPTRTQTPIIMIGPGTGLAPFRGFIQERALAVEEGKPVGETILYFGCRKRSEDFLYEEELTEYEKKGVLKLHLAFSRDQAKKVYVTHKLQENAEEIWRVLGENNGHVYVCGDARSMAKDVHNIILKVVQEKGKM
;
A
#
# COMPACT_ATOMS: atom_id res chain seq x y z
N SER A 1 -17.14 -0.57 2.91
CA SER A 1 -16.63 -0.14 4.23
C SER A 1 -17.70 -0.39 5.26
N ASN A 2 -17.35 -0.39 6.54
CA ASN A 2 -18.31 -0.55 7.62
C ASN A 2 -19.17 0.72 7.76
N PRO A 3 -20.51 0.62 7.80
CA PRO A 3 -21.38 1.77 8.06
C PRO A 3 -21.12 2.38 9.43
N ARG A 4 -21.23 3.70 9.54
CA ARG A 4 -21.07 4.43 10.81
C ARG A 4 -22.32 4.25 11.68
N THR A 5 -22.18 4.48 12.99
CA THR A 5 -23.26 4.34 13.98
C THR A 5 -24.53 5.14 13.64
N HIS A 6 -24.41 6.36 13.10
CA HIS A 6 -25.59 7.14 12.70
C HIS A 6 -26.37 6.47 11.56
N VAL A 7 -25.71 5.78 10.63
CA VAL A 7 -26.40 5.01 9.57
C VAL A 7 -27.23 3.90 10.20
N LEU A 8 -26.68 3.21 11.21
CA LEU A 8 -27.41 2.15 11.92
C LEU A 8 -28.63 2.69 12.68
N LYS A 9 -28.50 3.90 13.24
CA LYS A 9 -29.60 4.58 13.92
C LYS A 9 -30.79 4.79 12.97
N GLU A 10 -30.53 5.31 11.78
CA GLU A 10 -31.58 5.57 10.78
C GLU A 10 -32.16 4.26 10.23
N LEU A 11 -31.34 3.24 9.99
CA LEU A 11 -31.80 1.92 9.55
C LEU A 11 -32.76 1.25 10.54
N ALA A 12 -32.64 1.54 11.84
CA ALA A 12 -33.53 0.99 12.85
C ALA A 12 -35.00 1.40 12.64
N GLU A 13 -35.25 2.58 12.08
CA GLU A 13 -36.61 3.07 11.79
C GLU A 13 -37.30 2.28 10.66
N TYR A 14 -36.51 1.58 9.84
CA TYR A 14 -36.99 0.73 8.75
C TYR A 14 -36.99 -0.77 9.09
N THR A 15 -36.79 -1.11 10.36
CA THR A 15 -36.66 -2.50 10.83
C THR A 15 -37.91 -2.93 11.58
N LYS A 16 -38.65 -3.91 11.03
CA LYS A 16 -39.95 -4.33 11.58
C LYS A 16 -39.85 -5.30 12.76
N ASN A 17 -38.80 -6.11 12.81
CA ASN A 17 -38.60 -7.03 13.92
C ASN A 17 -38.03 -6.29 15.13
N ASN A 18 -38.72 -6.33 16.26
CA ASN A 18 -38.31 -5.61 17.48
C ASN A 18 -36.88 -5.96 17.93
N LYS A 19 -36.46 -7.23 17.85
CA LYS A 19 -35.11 -7.65 18.26
C LYS A 19 -34.03 -7.08 17.34
N GLU A 20 -34.27 -7.11 16.03
CA GLU A 20 -33.35 -6.54 15.04
C GLU A 20 -33.26 -5.01 15.19
N GLN A 21 -34.40 -4.35 15.40
CA GLN A 21 -34.48 -2.91 15.63
C GLN A 21 -33.73 -2.50 16.91
N GLU A 22 -33.97 -3.18 18.02
CA GLU A 22 -33.27 -2.95 19.29
C GLU A 22 -31.76 -3.18 19.15
N MET A 23 -31.35 -4.20 18.40
CA MET A 23 -29.94 -4.46 18.13
C MET A 23 -29.27 -3.30 17.37
N LEU A 24 -29.93 -2.75 16.33
CA LEU A 24 -29.45 -1.58 15.59
C LEU A 24 -29.36 -0.34 16.48
N ARG A 25 -30.40 -0.06 17.28
CA ARG A 25 -30.43 1.06 18.23
C ARG A 25 -29.34 0.93 19.30
N LEU A 26 -29.13 -0.28 19.81
CA LEU A 26 -28.08 -0.56 20.79
C LEU A 26 -26.70 -0.28 20.19
N MET A 27 -26.39 -0.78 18.99
CA MET A 27 -25.12 -0.51 18.30
C MET A 27 -24.92 0.97 17.95
N ALA A 28 -26.00 1.73 17.76
CA ALA A 28 -25.97 3.17 17.52
C ALA A 28 -25.84 4.01 18.82
N SER A 29 -26.05 3.40 19.99
CA SER A 29 -26.03 4.10 21.28
C SER A 29 -24.61 4.39 21.78
N THR A 30 -24.52 5.18 22.86
CA THR A 30 -23.25 5.49 23.54
C THR A 30 -22.92 4.53 24.69
N SER A 31 -23.78 3.53 24.96
CA SER A 31 -23.59 2.61 26.08
C SER A 31 -22.33 1.74 25.87
N PRO A 32 -21.66 1.29 26.95
CA PRO A 32 -20.52 0.38 26.84
C PRO A 32 -20.88 -0.90 26.06
N GLU A 33 -22.05 -1.47 26.31
CA GLU A 33 -22.54 -2.68 25.63
C GLU A 33 -22.77 -2.43 24.15
N GLY A 34 -23.41 -1.30 23.80
CA GLY A 34 -23.66 -0.89 22.42
C GLY A 34 -22.38 -0.69 21.62
N LYS A 35 -21.40 0.02 22.21
CA LYS A 35 -20.07 0.20 21.61
C LYS A 35 -19.35 -1.13 21.42
N ALA A 36 -19.38 -2.02 22.41
CA ALA A 36 -18.76 -3.33 22.31
C ALA A 36 -19.40 -4.18 21.21
N LEU A 37 -20.73 -4.16 21.10
CA LEU A 37 -21.47 -4.86 20.06
C LEU A 37 -21.16 -4.31 18.67
N TYR A 38 -21.16 -2.98 18.49
CA TYR A 38 -20.77 -2.35 17.23
C TYR A 38 -19.33 -2.71 16.84
N GLN A 39 -18.38 -2.63 17.78
CA GLN A 39 -17.00 -2.99 17.51
C GLN A 39 -16.86 -4.44 17.05
N LYS A 40 -17.55 -5.37 17.72
CA LYS A 40 -17.53 -6.79 17.34
C LYS A 40 -18.25 -7.05 16.02
N TRP A 41 -19.55 -6.75 15.95
CA TRP A 41 -20.44 -7.17 14.88
C TRP A 41 -20.26 -6.37 13.59
N ILE A 42 -19.87 -5.09 13.68
CA ILE A 42 -19.66 -4.24 12.50
C ILE A 42 -18.19 -4.21 12.09
N ASN A 43 -17.28 -3.81 13.01
CA ASN A 43 -15.88 -3.55 12.64
C ASN A 43 -15.03 -4.82 12.58
N GLN A 44 -15.03 -5.65 13.62
CA GLN A 44 -14.20 -6.86 13.68
C GLN A 44 -14.69 -7.91 12.68
N ASP A 45 -16.00 -8.17 12.68
CA ASP A 45 -16.64 -9.06 11.69
C ASP A 45 -16.70 -8.45 10.28
N ASN A 46 -16.41 -7.15 10.18
CA ASN A 46 -16.22 -6.42 8.95
C ASN A 46 -17.42 -6.47 7.98
N ARG A 47 -18.60 -6.17 8.53
CA ARG A 47 -19.85 -6.09 7.78
C ARG A 47 -19.94 -4.79 6.99
N ASN A 48 -20.27 -4.90 5.70
CA ASN A 48 -20.69 -3.77 4.88
C ASN A 48 -22.23 -3.67 4.90
N ILE A 49 -22.80 -2.64 4.27
CA ILE A 49 -24.25 -2.41 4.27
C ILE A 49 -25.06 -3.62 3.77
N ILE A 50 -24.59 -4.33 2.74
CA ILE A 50 -25.27 -5.52 2.20
C ILE A 50 -25.29 -6.64 3.23
N HIS A 51 -24.17 -6.89 3.91
CA HIS A 51 -24.12 -7.92 4.96
C HIS A 51 -25.08 -7.64 6.11
N ILE A 52 -25.29 -6.36 6.46
CA ILE A 52 -26.23 -5.97 7.50
C ILE A 52 -27.68 -6.26 7.06
N LEU A 53 -28.04 -5.90 5.82
CA LEU A 53 -29.39 -6.15 5.29
C LEU A 53 -29.68 -7.64 5.07
N GLU A 54 -28.66 -8.44 4.76
CA GLU A 54 -28.78 -9.90 4.71
C GLU A 54 -28.99 -10.53 6.10
N ASP A 55 -28.21 -10.08 7.10
CA ASP A 55 -28.26 -10.63 8.46
C ASP A 55 -29.49 -10.12 9.26
N LEU A 56 -30.08 -8.98 8.86
CA LEU A 56 -31.26 -8.35 9.46
C LEU A 56 -32.39 -8.20 8.40
N PRO A 57 -33.04 -9.30 8.01
CA PRO A 57 -33.94 -9.31 6.84
C PRO A 57 -35.22 -8.48 7.02
N SER A 58 -35.57 -8.08 8.25
CA SER A 58 -36.70 -7.19 8.49
C SER A 58 -36.37 -5.70 8.31
N CYS A 59 -35.08 -5.35 8.19
CA CYS A 59 -34.60 -4.02 7.86
C CYS A 59 -34.78 -3.75 6.36
N LYS A 60 -35.80 -2.97 6.01
CA LYS A 60 -36.18 -2.68 4.61
C LYS A 60 -36.25 -1.17 4.37
N PRO A 61 -35.11 -0.46 4.37
CA PRO A 61 -35.06 0.97 4.06
C PRO A 61 -35.36 1.24 2.59
N GLU A 62 -35.97 2.38 2.32
CA GLU A 62 -36.15 2.89 0.95
C GLU A 62 -34.79 3.27 0.32
N ILE A 63 -34.64 2.99 -0.97
CA ILE A 63 -33.35 3.09 -1.66
C ILE A 63 -32.79 4.52 -1.70
N ASP A 64 -33.66 5.51 -1.82
CA ASP A 64 -33.31 6.93 -1.83
C ASP A 64 -32.67 7.35 -0.50
N HIS A 65 -33.24 6.92 0.63
CA HIS A 65 -32.67 7.23 1.94
C HIS A 65 -31.35 6.47 2.18
N ILE A 66 -31.19 5.23 1.69
CA ILE A 66 -29.88 4.56 1.71
C ILE A 66 -28.84 5.39 0.95
N CYS A 67 -29.20 5.91 -0.23
CA CYS A 67 -28.30 6.75 -1.04
C CYS A 67 -27.93 8.06 -0.34
N GLU A 68 -28.83 8.63 0.47
CA GLU A 68 -28.55 9.80 1.30
C GLU A 68 -27.60 9.48 2.46
N LEU A 69 -27.77 8.34 3.13
CA LEU A 69 -27.00 7.97 4.32
C LEU A 69 -25.57 7.50 4.02
N LEU A 70 -25.35 6.85 2.87
CA LEU A 70 -24.07 6.23 2.58
C LEU A 70 -22.99 7.28 2.22
N PRO A 71 -21.74 7.09 2.70
CA PRO A 71 -20.66 8.00 2.37
C PRO A 71 -20.29 7.93 0.88
N ARG A 72 -19.88 9.06 0.34
CA ARG A 72 -19.40 9.17 -1.05
C ARG A 72 -18.22 8.22 -1.32
N LEU A 73 -18.25 7.56 -2.46
CA LEU A 73 -17.12 6.77 -2.95
C LEU A 73 -15.92 7.67 -3.23
N GLN A 74 -14.81 7.41 -2.53
CA GLN A 74 -13.56 8.16 -2.66
C GLN A 74 -12.67 7.64 -3.81
N CYS A 75 -11.83 8.51 -4.37
CA CYS A 75 -10.71 8.06 -5.21
C CYS A 75 -9.69 7.25 -4.40
N ARG A 76 -8.92 6.39 -5.08
CA ARG A 76 -7.80 5.63 -4.47
C ARG A 76 -6.49 6.10 -5.09
N TYR A 77 -5.51 6.33 -4.24
CA TYR A 77 -4.19 6.78 -4.64
C TYR A 77 -3.24 5.60 -4.77
N TYR A 78 -2.39 5.65 -5.79
CA TYR A 78 -1.29 4.72 -6.02
C TYR A 78 -0.01 5.50 -6.26
N SER A 79 1.12 4.99 -5.79
CA SER A 79 2.42 5.52 -6.17
C SER A 79 2.70 5.11 -7.62
N ILE A 80 3.01 6.10 -8.46
CA ILE A 80 3.36 5.88 -9.87
C ILE A 80 4.63 5.03 -9.94
N SER A 81 4.61 3.95 -10.71
CA SER A 81 5.72 3.01 -10.88
C SER A 81 6.41 3.08 -12.24
N SER A 82 6.38 4.28 -12.84
CA SER A 82 7.14 4.68 -14.03
C SER A 82 7.88 5.99 -13.80
N SER A 83 9.02 6.18 -14.45
CA SER A 83 9.59 7.51 -14.64
C SER A 83 8.91 8.21 -15.82
N PRO A 84 8.49 9.48 -15.70
CA PRO A 84 8.00 10.24 -16.85
C PRO A 84 9.09 10.57 -17.87
N LYS A 85 10.39 10.40 -17.54
CA LYS A 85 11.48 10.55 -18.52
C LYS A 85 11.57 9.37 -19.48
N LEU A 86 11.22 8.17 -19.01
CA LEU A 86 11.17 6.96 -19.83
C LEU A 86 9.78 6.75 -20.45
N TYR A 87 8.74 7.12 -19.72
CA TYR A 87 7.33 6.91 -20.07
C TYR A 87 6.55 8.24 -19.95
N PRO A 88 6.71 9.17 -20.91
CA PRO A 88 6.13 10.52 -20.81
C PRO A 88 4.60 10.53 -20.97
N THR A 89 4.04 9.53 -21.64
CA THR A 89 2.61 9.43 -21.98
C THR A 89 1.90 8.30 -21.26
N THR A 90 2.60 7.49 -20.44
CA THR A 90 2.02 6.35 -19.72
C THR A 90 2.33 6.40 -18.22
N VAL A 91 1.32 6.07 -17.42
CA VAL A 91 1.43 6.01 -15.96
C VAL A 91 1.31 4.55 -15.55
N HIS A 92 2.34 4.02 -14.88
CA HIS A 92 2.33 2.66 -14.38
C HIS A 92 1.85 2.62 -12.93
N VAL A 93 1.15 1.55 -12.57
CA VAL A 93 0.63 1.30 -11.23
C VAL A 93 1.05 -0.08 -10.77
N THR A 94 1.59 -0.16 -9.56
CA THR A 94 1.86 -1.42 -8.87
C THR A 94 0.94 -1.50 -7.66
N ALA A 95 0.07 -2.52 -7.62
CA ALA A 95 -0.92 -2.67 -6.56
C ALA A 95 -1.14 -4.15 -6.21
N VAL A 96 -1.52 -4.41 -4.96
CA VAL A 96 -1.98 -5.73 -4.51
C VAL A 96 -3.50 -5.77 -4.57
N VAL A 97 -4.05 -6.85 -5.13
CA VAL A 97 -5.50 -7.08 -5.11
C VAL A 97 -5.92 -7.34 -3.68
N VAL A 98 -6.95 -6.62 -3.22
CA VAL A 98 -7.48 -6.77 -1.87
C VAL A 98 -8.69 -7.68 -1.95
N GLU A 99 -8.53 -8.91 -1.48
CA GLU A 99 -9.58 -9.92 -1.41
C GLU A 99 -9.31 -10.80 -0.20
N TYR A 100 -10.29 -10.95 0.68
CA TYR A 100 -10.12 -11.68 1.94
C TYR A 100 -11.45 -12.19 2.49
N GLU A 101 -11.38 -13.31 3.20
CA GLU A 101 -12.50 -13.85 3.98
C GLU A 101 -12.67 -13.07 5.29
N THR A 102 -13.90 -12.66 5.58
CA THR A 102 -14.29 -12.03 6.84
C THR A 102 -14.53 -13.09 7.92
N PRO A 103 -14.54 -12.71 9.22
CA PRO A 103 -14.92 -13.64 10.29
C PRO A 103 -16.30 -14.30 10.08
N THR A 104 -17.19 -13.64 9.31
CA THR A 104 -18.51 -14.15 8.93
C THR A 104 -18.51 -15.10 7.74
N LYS A 105 -17.35 -15.57 7.27
CA LYS A 105 -17.18 -16.46 6.10
C LYS A 105 -17.57 -15.86 4.74
N ARG A 106 -17.89 -14.57 4.70
CA ARG A 106 -18.11 -13.81 3.46
C ARG A 106 -16.79 -13.32 2.86
N ILE A 107 -16.71 -13.22 1.53
CA ILE A 107 -15.54 -12.68 0.82
C ILE A 107 -15.73 -11.18 0.57
N ASN A 108 -14.87 -10.36 1.19
CA ASN A 108 -14.81 -8.93 0.91
C ASN A 108 -13.79 -8.62 -0.18
N LYS A 109 -14.18 -7.75 -1.12
CA LYS A 109 -13.36 -7.31 -2.26
C LYS A 109 -13.05 -5.81 -2.17
N GLY A 110 -11.80 -5.45 -2.40
CA GLY A 110 -11.37 -4.06 -2.44
C GLY A 110 -11.79 -3.38 -3.73
N VAL A 111 -12.75 -2.45 -3.63
CA VAL A 111 -13.39 -1.77 -4.76
C VAL A 111 -12.43 -1.41 -5.90
N ALA A 112 -11.39 -0.61 -5.63
CA ALA A 112 -10.51 -0.10 -6.67
C ALA A 112 -9.59 -1.19 -7.26
N THR A 113 -9.02 -2.07 -6.44
CA THR A 113 -8.04 -3.06 -6.90
C THR A 113 -8.70 -4.22 -7.64
N THR A 114 -9.90 -4.64 -7.22
CA THR A 114 -10.67 -5.62 -8.00
C THR A 114 -11.22 -5.01 -9.28
N TRP A 115 -11.68 -3.76 -9.26
CA TRP A 115 -12.11 -3.07 -10.49
C TRP A 115 -10.96 -2.94 -11.50
N LEU A 116 -9.76 -2.53 -11.07
CA LEU A 116 -8.58 -2.46 -11.93
C LEU A 116 -8.15 -3.85 -12.45
N ARG A 117 -8.30 -4.91 -11.65
CA ARG A 117 -7.99 -6.29 -12.08
C ARG A 117 -8.88 -6.74 -13.25
N GLU A 118 -10.14 -6.29 -13.29
CA GLU A 118 -11.08 -6.62 -14.37
C GLU A 118 -10.87 -5.74 -15.62
N MET A 119 -10.14 -4.61 -15.52
CA MET A 119 -9.80 -3.73 -16.64
C MET A 119 -8.66 -4.29 -17.51
N LYS A 120 -8.81 -5.53 -17.97
CA LYS A 120 -7.81 -6.20 -18.81
C LYS A 120 -8.00 -5.79 -20.27
N PRO A 121 -6.97 -5.26 -20.96
CA PRO A 121 -7.05 -4.89 -22.37
C PRO A 121 -6.92 -6.15 -23.26
N VAL A 122 -7.85 -7.09 -23.12
CA VAL A 122 -7.88 -8.35 -23.90
C VAL A 122 -8.60 -8.22 -25.24
N ASP A 123 -9.51 -7.25 -25.33
CA ASP A 123 -10.29 -6.96 -26.53
C ASP A 123 -9.76 -5.65 -27.15
N PRO A 124 -9.12 -5.71 -28.33
CA PRO A 124 -8.59 -4.54 -29.02
C PRO A 124 -9.65 -3.50 -29.40
N GLU A 125 -10.91 -3.91 -29.57
CA GLU A 125 -12.00 -3.02 -29.98
C GLU A 125 -12.63 -2.29 -28.78
N LYS A 126 -12.47 -2.83 -27.57
CA LYS A 126 -13.03 -2.26 -26.35
C LYS A 126 -12.06 -1.31 -25.68
N LYS A 127 -12.42 -0.02 -25.64
CA LYS A 127 -11.70 0.99 -24.86
C LYS A 127 -11.91 0.76 -23.36
N HIS A 128 -10.84 0.40 -22.66
CA HIS A 128 -10.81 0.30 -21.20
C HIS A 128 -10.36 1.63 -20.60
N LEU A 129 -11.30 2.44 -20.12
CA LEU A 129 -11.04 3.78 -19.61
C LEU A 129 -11.00 3.79 -18.08
N VAL A 130 -9.94 4.38 -17.53
CA VAL A 130 -9.74 4.56 -16.08
C VAL A 130 -9.71 6.06 -15.79
N PRO A 131 -10.72 6.62 -15.09
CA PRO A 131 -10.69 8.02 -14.67
C PRO A 131 -9.58 8.25 -13.65
N VAL A 132 -8.58 9.07 -14.02
CA VAL A 132 -7.41 9.34 -13.19
C VAL A 132 -7.09 10.83 -13.15
N PHE A 133 -6.36 11.23 -12.11
CA PHE A 133 -5.71 12.54 -12.01
C PHE A 133 -4.39 12.38 -11.28
N ILE A 134 -3.44 13.28 -11.51
CA ILE A 134 -2.12 13.25 -10.88
C ILE A 134 -2.08 14.20 -9.69
N ARG A 135 -1.77 13.67 -8.50
CA ARG A 135 -1.49 14.48 -7.31
C ARG A 135 0.03 14.59 -7.13
N LYS A 136 0.58 15.79 -7.32
CA LYS A 136 2.01 16.05 -7.10
C LYS A 136 2.39 15.73 -5.65
N SER A 137 3.50 15.01 -5.46
CA SER A 137 4.11 14.76 -4.15
C SER A 137 5.45 15.49 -4.02
N GLN A 138 6.06 15.46 -2.83
CA GLN A 138 7.44 15.91 -2.60
C GLN A 138 8.46 14.75 -2.67
N PHE A 139 7.99 13.52 -2.89
CA PHE A 139 8.85 12.33 -3.02
C PHE A 139 9.53 12.34 -4.39
N ARG A 140 10.77 12.83 -4.45
CA ARG A 140 11.53 13.05 -5.68
C ARG A 140 12.97 12.59 -5.50
N LEU A 141 13.59 12.19 -6.61
CA LEU A 141 15.03 12.01 -6.69
C LEU A 141 15.77 13.32 -6.33
N PRO A 142 17.03 13.22 -5.87
CA PRO A 142 17.88 14.39 -5.70
C PRO A 142 18.06 15.12 -7.03
N THR A 143 18.21 16.45 -6.98
CA THR A 143 18.43 17.27 -8.19
C THR A 143 19.72 16.89 -8.93
N ARG A 144 20.77 16.51 -8.19
CA ARG A 144 22.05 16.04 -8.75
C ARG A 144 22.01 14.52 -8.91
N THR A 145 22.26 14.03 -10.12
CA THR A 145 22.30 12.57 -10.42
C THR A 145 23.42 11.85 -9.68
N GLN A 146 24.51 12.55 -9.35
CA GLN A 146 25.64 12.02 -8.58
C GLN A 146 25.33 11.76 -7.11
N THR A 147 24.27 12.35 -6.55
CA THR A 147 23.90 12.11 -5.15
C THR A 147 23.43 10.66 -4.98
N PRO A 148 24.04 9.86 -4.09
CA PRO A 148 23.65 8.48 -3.89
C PRO A 148 22.28 8.38 -3.19
N ILE A 149 21.57 7.28 -3.44
CA ILE A 149 20.24 7.04 -2.88
C ILE A 149 20.12 5.63 -2.29
N ILE A 150 19.44 5.55 -1.15
CA ILE A 150 18.95 4.31 -0.55
C ILE A 150 17.43 4.28 -0.64
N MET A 151 16.89 3.21 -1.21
CA MET A 151 15.46 2.98 -1.39
C MET A 151 15.05 1.75 -0.58
N ILE A 152 14.04 1.89 0.28
CA ILE A 152 13.58 0.82 1.17
C ILE A 152 12.09 0.61 0.93
N GLY A 153 11.75 -0.50 0.26
CA GLY A 153 10.40 -0.70 -0.27
C GLY A 153 9.98 -2.15 -0.39
N PRO A 154 9.65 -2.85 0.71
CA PRO A 154 9.14 -4.21 0.65
C PRO A 154 7.73 -4.28 0.02
N GLY A 155 7.46 -5.37 -0.70
CA GLY A 155 6.19 -5.61 -1.40
C GLY A 155 5.83 -4.48 -2.36
N THR A 156 4.58 -4.01 -2.30
CA THR A 156 4.13 -2.88 -3.14
C THR A 156 4.80 -1.54 -2.79
N GLY A 157 5.59 -1.48 -1.71
CA GLY A 157 6.48 -0.36 -1.42
C GLY A 157 7.54 -0.12 -2.50
N LEU A 158 7.79 -1.11 -3.36
CA LEU A 158 8.67 -0.96 -4.54
C LEU A 158 8.14 0.02 -5.59
N ALA A 159 6.83 0.31 -5.60
CA ALA A 159 6.17 1.05 -6.67
C ALA A 159 6.90 2.33 -7.10
N PRO A 160 7.16 3.34 -6.25
CA PRO A 160 7.86 4.55 -6.70
C PRO A 160 9.34 4.30 -7.06
N PHE A 161 9.96 3.27 -6.47
CA PHE A 161 11.38 2.97 -6.70
C PHE A 161 11.63 2.38 -8.07
N ARG A 162 10.66 1.66 -8.65
CA ARG A 162 10.73 1.27 -10.06
C ARG A 162 10.93 2.49 -10.96
N GLY A 163 10.16 3.57 -10.73
CA GLY A 163 10.33 4.82 -11.47
C GLY A 163 11.68 5.50 -11.19
N PHE A 164 12.15 5.50 -9.95
CA PHE A 164 13.47 6.05 -9.61
C PHE A 164 14.61 5.31 -10.30
N ILE A 165 14.56 3.97 -10.34
CA ILE A 165 15.56 3.12 -10.97
C ILE A 165 15.55 3.33 -12.49
N GLN A 166 14.37 3.39 -13.12
CA GLN A 166 14.25 3.70 -14.54
C GLN A 166 14.89 5.06 -14.89
N GLU A 167 14.66 6.07 -14.06
CA GLU A 167 15.24 7.39 -14.27
C GLU A 167 16.76 7.42 -14.07
N ARG A 168 17.28 6.68 -13.09
CA ARG A 168 18.71 6.51 -12.84
C ARG A 168 19.39 5.74 -13.98
N ALA A 169 18.76 4.66 -14.46
CA ALA A 169 19.22 3.87 -15.59
C ALA A 169 19.32 4.71 -16.86
N LEU A 170 18.28 5.49 -17.18
CA LEU A 170 18.30 6.39 -18.34
C LEU A 170 19.45 7.40 -18.25
N ALA A 171 19.71 7.97 -17.08
CA ALA A 171 20.84 8.88 -16.90
C ALA A 171 22.20 8.20 -17.14
N VAL A 172 22.36 6.94 -16.73
CA VAL A 172 23.56 6.14 -17.04
C VAL A 172 23.69 5.89 -18.54
N GLU A 173 22.60 5.52 -19.22
CA GLU A 173 22.56 5.30 -20.67
C GLU A 173 22.90 6.57 -21.46
N GLU A 174 22.51 7.75 -20.95
CA GLU A 174 22.87 9.07 -21.49
C GLU A 174 24.32 9.49 -21.17
N GLY A 175 25.12 8.64 -20.53
CA GLY A 175 26.52 8.91 -20.16
C GLY A 175 26.69 9.90 -19.01
N LYS A 176 25.63 10.17 -18.23
CA LYS A 176 25.71 11.08 -17.08
C LYS A 176 26.34 10.34 -15.88
N PRO A 177 27.14 11.03 -15.06
CA PRO A 177 27.60 10.45 -13.81
C PRO A 177 26.42 10.29 -12.85
N VAL A 178 26.23 9.07 -12.35
CA VAL A 178 25.15 8.69 -11.43
C VAL A 178 25.75 8.12 -10.15
N GLY A 179 25.30 8.62 -9.01
CA GLY A 179 25.71 8.11 -7.69
C GLY A 179 25.08 6.75 -7.41
N GLU A 180 25.61 6.06 -6.40
CA GLU A 180 25.13 4.74 -5.97
C GLU A 180 23.59 4.72 -5.85
N THR A 181 22.97 3.70 -6.43
CA THR A 181 21.53 3.49 -6.38
C THR A 181 21.29 2.14 -5.73
N ILE A 182 20.80 2.17 -4.48
CA ILE A 182 20.72 0.98 -3.62
C ILE A 182 19.26 0.71 -3.28
N LEU A 183 18.80 -0.53 -3.48
CA LEU A 183 17.45 -0.96 -3.16
C LEU A 183 17.45 -2.08 -2.11
N TYR A 184 16.76 -1.83 -1.00
CA TYR A 184 16.36 -2.85 -0.02
C TYR A 184 14.92 -3.26 -0.32
N PHE A 185 14.78 -4.44 -0.93
CA PHE A 185 13.49 -5.02 -1.28
C PHE A 185 13.23 -6.28 -0.47
N GLY A 186 11.95 -6.53 -0.16
CA GLY A 186 11.58 -7.77 0.50
C GLY A 186 10.18 -8.23 0.11
N CYS A 187 10.01 -9.55 0.05
CA CYS A 187 8.74 -10.21 -0.24
C CYS A 187 8.62 -11.51 0.57
N ARG A 188 7.61 -12.33 0.30
CA ARG A 188 7.42 -13.60 1.01
C ARG A 188 8.42 -14.63 0.53
N LYS A 189 8.39 -14.95 -0.75
CA LYS A 189 9.28 -15.93 -1.38
C LYS A 189 9.73 -15.41 -2.71
N ARG A 190 10.96 -15.76 -3.10
CA ARG A 190 11.47 -15.41 -4.42
C ARG A 190 10.54 -15.90 -5.54
N SER A 191 10.10 -17.14 -5.45
CA SER A 191 9.28 -17.80 -6.48
C SER A 191 7.80 -17.41 -6.51
N GLU A 192 7.32 -16.64 -5.54
CA GLU A 192 5.89 -16.31 -5.42
C GLU A 192 5.61 -14.83 -5.72
N ASP A 193 6.35 -13.92 -5.08
CA ASP A 193 5.99 -12.50 -5.04
C ASP A 193 7.18 -11.55 -5.17
N PHE A 194 8.25 -11.98 -5.85
CA PHE A 194 9.35 -11.09 -6.26
C PHE A 194 8.93 -10.19 -7.43
N LEU A 195 8.30 -9.08 -7.08
CA LEU A 195 7.82 -8.09 -8.04
C LEU A 195 8.96 -7.55 -8.91
N TYR A 196 8.77 -7.60 -10.24
CA TYR A 196 9.72 -7.07 -11.24
C TYR A 196 11.11 -7.73 -11.19
N GLU A 197 11.21 -9.02 -10.82
CA GLU A 197 12.48 -9.75 -10.71
C GLU A 197 13.39 -9.57 -11.95
N GLU A 198 12.85 -9.80 -13.14
CA GLU A 198 13.63 -9.70 -14.39
C GLU A 198 14.21 -8.29 -14.59
N GLU A 199 13.37 -7.27 -14.46
CA GLU A 199 13.77 -5.86 -14.62
C GLU A 199 14.80 -5.45 -13.56
N LEU A 200 14.60 -5.80 -12.29
CA LEU A 200 15.54 -5.47 -11.21
C LEU A 200 16.88 -6.19 -11.38
N THR A 201 16.85 -7.48 -11.73
CA THR A 201 18.06 -8.28 -11.96
C THR A 201 18.87 -7.73 -13.13
N GLU A 202 18.20 -7.24 -14.17
CA GLU A 202 18.89 -6.63 -15.31
C GLU A 202 19.58 -5.31 -14.94
N TYR A 203 18.94 -4.45 -14.15
CA TYR A 203 19.59 -3.23 -13.64
C TYR A 203 20.78 -3.54 -12.73
N GLU A 204 20.71 -4.61 -11.94
CA GLU A 204 21.84 -5.06 -11.13
C GLU A 204 23.02 -5.55 -11.99
N LYS A 205 22.75 -6.38 -13.00
CA LYS A 205 23.78 -6.86 -13.95
C LYS A 205 24.47 -5.72 -14.70
N LYS A 206 23.72 -4.68 -15.08
CA LYS A 206 24.25 -3.47 -15.72
C LYS A 206 25.02 -2.55 -14.76
N GLY A 207 25.10 -2.87 -13.47
CA GLY A 207 25.75 -2.04 -12.45
C GLY A 207 24.99 -0.75 -12.11
N VAL A 208 23.74 -0.60 -12.58
CA VAL A 208 22.90 0.55 -12.28
C VAL A 208 22.35 0.48 -10.86
N LEU A 209 22.13 -0.73 -10.35
CA LEU A 209 21.43 -0.97 -9.10
C LEU A 209 22.19 -1.96 -8.22
N LYS A 210 22.30 -1.65 -6.93
CA LYS A 210 22.70 -2.64 -5.91
C LYS A 210 21.46 -3.18 -5.21
N LEU A 211 21.23 -4.50 -5.26
CA LEU A 211 20.06 -5.13 -4.64
C LEU A 211 20.38 -5.81 -3.30
N HIS A 212 19.60 -5.44 -2.28
CA HIS A 212 19.53 -6.15 -1.02
C HIS A 212 18.14 -6.79 -0.88
N LEU A 213 18.08 -8.11 -1.04
CA LEU A 213 16.84 -8.87 -1.05
C LEU A 213 16.58 -9.55 0.31
N ALA A 214 15.34 -9.47 0.76
CA ALA A 214 14.86 -10.11 1.98
C ALA A 214 13.61 -10.97 1.70
N PHE A 215 13.81 -12.29 1.63
CA PHE A 215 12.72 -13.25 1.46
C PHE A 215 12.26 -13.77 2.83
N SER A 216 11.08 -13.36 3.26
CA SER A 216 10.60 -13.62 4.62
C SER A 216 10.13 -15.06 4.87
N ARG A 217 10.01 -15.90 3.85
CA ARG A 217 9.45 -17.26 3.92
C ARG A 217 10.24 -18.31 3.12
N ASP A 218 11.42 -17.99 2.61
CA ASP A 218 12.30 -18.96 1.94
C ASP A 218 13.08 -19.84 2.91
N GLN A 219 13.10 -19.48 4.20
CA GLN A 219 13.76 -20.21 5.27
C GLN A 219 12.95 -20.15 6.57
N ALA A 220 13.30 -21.00 7.54
CA ALA A 220 12.59 -21.10 8.82
C ALA A 220 12.58 -19.79 9.62
N LYS A 221 13.72 -19.06 9.62
CA LYS A 221 13.83 -17.76 10.28
C LYS A 221 13.34 -16.64 9.36
N LYS A 222 12.50 -15.74 9.88
CA LYS A 222 12.05 -14.56 9.14
C LYS A 222 13.21 -13.63 8.80
N VAL A 223 13.36 -13.30 7.52
CA VAL A 223 14.31 -12.29 7.03
C VAL A 223 13.51 -11.12 6.46
N TYR A 224 13.73 -9.93 7.00
CA TYR A 224 13.08 -8.69 6.58
C TYR A 224 14.12 -7.67 6.10
N VAL A 225 13.66 -6.63 5.40
CA VAL A 225 14.51 -5.52 4.97
C VAL A 225 15.23 -4.85 6.14
N THR A 226 14.62 -4.84 7.32
CA THR A 226 15.22 -4.32 8.56
C THR A 226 16.47 -5.10 8.98
N HIS A 227 16.47 -6.43 8.84
CA HIS A 227 17.67 -7.24 9.11
C HIS A 227 18.78 -6.92 8.10
N LYS A 228 18.43 -6.75 6.81
CA LYS A 228 19.38 -6.33 5.78
C LYS A 228 19.95 -4.95 6.04
N LEU A 229 19.16 -4.00 6.52
CA LEU A 229 19.65 -2.67 6.90
C LEU A 229 20.65 -2.75 8.06
N GLN A 230 20.35 -3.57 9.08
CA GLN A 230 21.25 -3.79 10.22
C GLN A 230 22.59 -4.41 9.81
N GLU A 231 22.57 -5.37 8.87
CA GLU A 231 23.77 -5.98 8.29
C GLU A 231 24.64 -4.98 7.50
N ASN A 232 24.04 -3.91 6.98
CA ASN A 232 24.70 -2.95 6.07
C ASN A 232 24.83 -1.55 6.67
N ALA A 233 25.04 -1.45 8.00
CA ALA A 233 25.18 -0.17 8.70
C ALA A 233 26.27 0.75 8.11
N GLU A 234 27.40 0.19 7.67
CA GLU A 234 28.49 0.96 7.04
C GLU A 234 28.06 1.60 5.71
N GLU A 235 27.28 0.89 4.90
CA GLU A 235 26.77 1.44 3.63
C GLU A 235 25.78 2.57 3.89
N ILE A 236 24.88 2.39 4.86
CA ILE A 236 23.92 3.42 5.25
C ILE A 236 24.67 4.68 5.71
N TRP A 237 25.69 4.53 6.55
CA TRP A 237 26.51 5.66 6.99
C TRP A 237 27.29 6.31 5.86
N ARG A 238 27.92 5.52 4.98
CA ARG A 238 28.61 6.05 3.79
C ARG A 238 27.68 6.91 2.95
N VAL A 239 26.46 6.44 2.66
CA VAL A 239 25.51 7.20 1.86
C VAL A 239 25.07 8.46 2.60
N LEU A 240 24.63 8.35 3.85
CA LEU A 240 24.00 9.46 4.58
C LEU A 240 25.00 10.43 5.18
N GLY A 241 25.94 9.94 5.98
CA GLY A 241 26.87 10.74 6.76
C GLY A 241 28.03 11.27 5.94
N GLU A 242 28.55 10.48 5.00
CA GLU A 242 29.77 10.85 4.25
C GLU A 242 29.45 11.51 2.90
N ASN A 243 28.40 11.04 2.21
CA ASN A 243 28.10 11.47 0.84
C ASN A 243 26.85 12.35 0.68
N ASN A 244 26.21 12.76 1.79
CA ASN A 244 24.98 13.56 1.79
C ASN A 244 23.88 12.98 0.87
N GLY A 245 23.79 11.65 0.84
CA GLY A 245 22.82 10.89 0.07
C GLY A 245 21.42 10.98 0.65
N HIS A 246 20.44 10.49 -0.12
CA HIS A 246 19.03 10.51 0.30
C HIS A 246 18.53 9.11 0.63
N VAL A 247 17.74 8.98 1.71
CA VAL A 247 16.98 7.76 2.00
C VAL A 247 15.51 7.96 1.69
N TYR A 248 14.93 6.93 1.09
CA TYR A 248 13.52 6.87 0.78
C TYR A 248 12.90 5.60 1.35
N VAL A 249 11.77 5.75 2.04
CA VAL A 249 11.00 4.62 2.59
C VAL A 249 9.59 4.65 2.00
N CYS A 250 9.14 3.52 1.46
CA CYS A 250 7.80 3.37 0.92
C CYS A 250 7.20 2.01 1.28
N GLY A 251 5.91 1.96 1.61
CA GLY A 251 5.22 0.73 1.99
C GLY A 251 4.44 0.89 3.29
N ASP A 252 4.47 -0.14 4.14
CA ASP A 252 3.73 -0.15 5.41
C ASP A 252 4.21 0.95 6.37
N ALA A 253 3.32 1.92 6.63
CA ALA A 253 3.56 3.01 7.54
C ALA A 253 3.32 2.67 9.03
N ARG A 254 2.67 1.53 9.33
CA ARG A 254 2.29 1.18 10.71
C ARG A 254 3.47 0.61 11.50
N SER A 255 4.19 -0.32 10.90
CA SER A 255 5.30 -1.03 11.55
C SER A 255 6.61 -0.79 10.80
N MET A 256 6.66 -1.15 9.51
CA MET A 256 7.92 -1.16 8.74
C MET A 256 8.62 0.20 8.73
N ALA A 257 7.90 1.28 8.47
CA ALA A 257 8.49 2.62 8.44
C ALA A 257 9.11 3.06 9.79
N LYS A 258 8.51 2.66 10.91
CA LYS A 258 9.02 2.97 12.26
C LYS A 258 10.30 2.19 12.55
N ASP A 259 10.32 0.91 12.21
CA ASP A 259 11.48 0.05 12.42
C ASP A 259 12.68 0.54 11.61
N VAL A 260 12.45 0.89 10.33
CA VAL A 260 13.48 1.46 9.46
C VAL A 260 14.02 2.78 10.03
N HIS A 261 13.14 3.67 10.50
CA HIS A 261 13.55 4.93 11.12
C HIS A 261 14.47 4.70 12.33
N ASN A 262 14.10 3.80 13.23
CA ASN A 262 14.89 3.48 14.41
C ASN A 262 16.25 2.87 14.05
N ILE A 263 16.32 2.04 13.01
CA ILE A 263 17.58 1.47 12.52
C ILE A 263 18.49 2.57 11.99
N ILE A 264 17.97 3.49 11.18
CA ILE A 264 18.76 4.60 10.62
C ILE A 264 19.27 5.50 11.75
N LEU A 265 18.41 5.84 12.72
CA LEU A 265 18.84 6.60 13.91
C LEU A 265 20.01 5.92 14.61
N LYS A 266 19.89 4.62 14.87
CA LYS A 266 20.95 3.85 15.51
C LYS A 266 22.26 3.87 14.71
N VAL A 267 22.19 3.71 13.38
CA VAL A 267 23.37 3.78 12.51
C VAL A 267 24.03 5.16 12.60
N VAL A 268 23.25 6.24 12.55
CA VAL A 268 23.75 7.61 12.69
C VAL A 268 24.43 7.81 14.04
N GLN A 269 23.84 7.29 15.12
CA GLN A 269 24.42 7.41 16.45
C GLN A 269 25.75 6.66 16.58
N GLU A 270 25.77 5.40 16.15
CA GLU A 270 26.94 4.53 16.29
C GLU A 270 28.09 4.92 15.35
N LYS A 271 27.79 5.24 14.09
CA LYS A 271 28.80 5.55 13.06
C LYS A 271 29.18 7.02 13.04
N GLY A 272 28.23 7.90 13.29
CA GLY A 272 28.44 9.35 13.39
C GLY A 272 28.98 9.80 14.74
N LYS A 273 29.01 8.91 15.75
CA LYS A 273 29.44 9.20 17.13
C LYS A 273 28.64 10.37 17.74
N MET A 274 27.32 10.35 17.59
CA MET A 274 26.40 11.43 18.01
C MET A 274 25.11 10.91 18.65
#